data_AF-A0A959M3P2-F1
#
_entry.id   AF-A0A959M3P2-F1
#
_cell.length_a   1.000
_cell.length_b   1.000
_cell.length_c   1.000
_cell.angle_alpha   90.00
_cell.angle_beta   90.00
_cell.angle_gamma   90.00
#
_symmetry.space_group_name_H-M   'P 1'
#
loop_
_entity.id
_entity.type
_entity.pdbx_description
1 polymer ?
#
loop_
_entity_poly.entity_id
_entity_poly.type
_entity_poly.pdbx_seq_one_letter_code
_entity_poly.pdbx_strand_id
1 'polypeptide(L)'
;MFRDLFKRIADFFKSIFGKPTPPPVPVPVKPPPVTPDPVPTPSPDDISDASEVMETDTITISDSDTLIVVVGPAEPAPPVPIPIEPAPVDPPIPPKYMWCLDNGHGGLSAGKRSPIFDDGVTQFFEYEFNRDIVVRIMAQLDDLGISYEDLMPDVANQGNDLEERVKRANQLVTNLPKRFLSVHCNAGPAPSGGWTPDSVNGIESWYYYGSAVGKQMASIFQQKLIAKTGMKDRGLKTSQSSPFYVLKKTTMPAVLTENGFYNNKNQALELVKDSVRQKIADAHVEAILVLEGR
;
A
#
# COMPACT_ATOMS: atom_id res chain seq x y z
N MET A 1 19.73 -5.57 10.92
CA MET A 1 18.42 -6.19 10.64
C MET A 1 17.77 -5.58 9.39
N PHE A 2 17.52 -4.26 9.32
CA PHE A 2 16.91 -3.61 8.15
C PHE A 2 17.63 -3.80 6.80
N ARG A 3 18.96 -3.85 6.78
CA ARG A 3 19.75 -4.12 5.55
C ARG A 3 19.47 -5.48 4.91
N ASP A 4 19.09 -6.48 5.71
CA ASP A 4 18.84 -7.83 5.23
C ASP A 4 17.44 -7.94 4.60
N LEU A 5 16.48 -7.18 5.10
CA LEU A 5 15.12 -7.08 4.56
C LEU A 5 15.11 -6.38 3.19
N PHE A 6 15.78 -5.22 3.05
CA PHE A 6 15.90 -4.55 1.74
C PHE A 6 16.62 -5.39 0.70
N LYS A 7 17.60 -6.20 1.13
CA LYS A 7 18.30 -7.12 0.25
C LYS A 7 17.39 -8.27 -0.19
N ARG A 8 16.59 -8.84 0.72
CA ARG A 8 15.59 -9.88 0.38
C ARG A 8 14.49 -9.37 -0.54
N ILE A 9 14.01 -8.14 -0.35
CA ILE A 9 13.04 -7.50 -1.25
C ILE A 9 13.68 -7.27 -2.63
N ALA A 10 14.88 -6.68 -2.68
CA ALA A 10 15.58 -6.46 -3.94
C ALA A 10 15.93 -7.77 -4.67
N ASP A 11 16.27 -8.83 -3.93
CA ASP A 11 16.59 -10.14 -4.48
C ASP A 11 15.33 -10.89 -4.93
N PHE A 12 14.19 -10.71 -4.26
CA PHE A 12 12.88 -11.17 -4.71
C PHE A 12 12.49 -10.51 -6.05
N PHE A 13 12.63 -9.19 -6.17
CA PHE A 13 12.38 -8.49 -7.43
C PHE A 13 13.36 -8.93 -8.53
N LYS A 14 14.66 -9.09 -8.24
CA LYS A 14 15.62 -9.62 -9.24
C LYS A 14 15.31 -11.05 -9.68
N SER A 15 14.78 -11.87 -8.78
CA SER A 15 14.40 -13.27 -9.06
C SER A 15 13.17 -13.36 -9.96
N ILE A 16 12.26 -12.38 -9.91
CA ILE A 16 11.02 -12.38 -10.71
C ILE A 16 11.20 -11.66 -12.05
N PHE A 17 12.00 -10.58 -12.09
CA PHE A 17 12.08 -9.70 -13.26
C PHE A 17 13.34 -9.90 -14.14
N GLY A 18 14.31 -10.71 -13.71
CA GLY A 18 15.55 -10.95 -14.47
C GLY A 18 16.40 -9.69 -14.67
N LYS A 19 17.60 -9.83 -15.26
CA LYS A 19 18.36 -8.65 -15.70
C LYS A 19 17.66 -8.02 -16.92
N PRO A 20 17.47 -6.69 -16.98
CA PRO A 20 16.87 -6.06 -18.15
C PRO A 20 17.70 -6.37 -19.40
N THR A 21 17.11 -7.08 -20.35
CA THR A 21 17.68 -7.26 -21.68
C THR A 21 17.51 -5.96 -22.47
N PRO A 22 18.55 -5.48 -23.17
CA PRO A 22 18.41 -4.32 -24.04
C PRO A 22 17.37 -4.61 -25.14
N PRO A 23 16.52 -3.63 -25.50
CA PRO A 23 15.47 -3.85 -26.47
C PRO A 23 16.06 -4.14 -27.87
N PRO A 24 15.40 -4.99 -28.68
CA PRO A 24 15.80 -5.21 -30.07
C PRO A 24 15.66 -3.92 -30.88
N VAL A 25 16.63 -3.66 -31.76
CA VAL A 25 16.60 -2.54 -32.70
C VAL A 25 15.38 -2.69 -33.64
N PRO A 26 14.46 -1.71 -33.71
CA PRO A 26 13.28 -1.84 -34.55
C PRO A 26 13.63 -1.81 -36.05
N VAL A 27 13.15 -2.79 -36.80
CA VAL A 27 13.07 -2.73 -38.27
C VAL A 27 11.88 -1.84 -38.65
N PRO A 28 11.99 -0.89 -39.60
CA PRO A 28 10.88 0.01 -39.92
C PRO A 28 9.72 -0.76 -40.57
N VAL A 29 8.58 -0.83 -39.89
CA VAL A 29 7.31 -1.31 -40.46
C VAL A 29 6.37 -0.12 -40.60
N LYS A 30 5.83 0.08 -41.80
CA LYS A 30 4.87 1.14 -42.11
C LYS A 30 3.56 0.89 -41.33
N PRO A 31 3.05 1.87 -40.57
CA PRO A 31 1.83 1.67 -39.77
C PRO A 31 0.58 1.59 -40.68
N PRO A 32 -0.38 0.71 -40.35
CA PRO A 32 -1.70 0.69 -40.98
C PRO A 32 -2.55 1.91 -40.55
N PRO A 33 -3.66 2.22 -41.26
CA PRO A 33 -4.48 3.39 -40.99
C PRO A 33 -5.15 3.30 -39.62
N VAL A 34 -5.08 4.37 -38.83
CA VAL A 34 -5.72 4.48 -37.53
C VAL A 34 -7.19 4.86 -37.72
N THR A 35 -8.10 3.97 -37.33
CA THR A 35 -9.49 4.34 -37.01
C THR A 35 -9.56 4.75 -35.54
N PRO A 36 -10.27 5.84 -35.19
CA PRO A 36 -10.39 6.25 -33.79
C PRO A 36 -11.21 5.24 -32.99
N ASP A 37 -10.66 4.79 -31.86
CA ASP A 37 -11.35 3.94 -30.89
C ASP A 37 -12.47 4.72 -30.17
N PRO A 38 -13.56 4.03 -29.76
CA PRO A 38 -14.66 4.66 -29.05
C PRO A 38 -14.24 5.15 -27.65
N VAL A 39 -14.73 6.33 -27.30
CA VAL A 39 -14.52 7.01 -26.02
C VAL A 39 -15.09 6.16 -24.86
N PRO A 40 -14.30 5.83 -23.81
CA PRO A 40 -14.81 5.17 -22.63
C PRO A 40 -15.73 6.10 -21.83
N THR A 41 -16.94 5.66 -21.50
CA THR A 41 -17.86 6.36 -20.60
C THR A 41 -17.42 6.17 -19.14
N PRO A 42 -17.40 7.23 -18.31
CA PRO A 42 -17.07 7.12 -16.89
C PRO A 42 -18.15 6.35 -16.10
N SER A 43 -17.71 5.53 -15.14
CA SER A 43 -18.59 4.94 -14.12
C SER A 43 -18.91 5.99 -13.04
N PRO A 44 -20.12 6.02 -12.44
CA PRO A 44 -20.70 7.24 -11.89
C PRO A 44 -20.33 7.59 -10.44
N ASP A 45 -19.35 6.92 -9.85
CA ASP A 45 -19.11 7.05 -8.41
C ASP A 45 -17.87 7.93 -8.17
N ASP A 46 -18.05 8.92 -7.28
CA ASP A 46 -17.04 9.73 -6.58
C ASP A 46 -16.70 11.13 -7.12
N ILE A 47 -17.56 12.09 -6.74
CA ILE A 47 -17.13 13.49 -6.54
C ILE A 47 -17.66 13.98 -5.18
N SER A 48 -16.76 14.31 -4.26
CA SER A 48 -16.98 15.43 -3.33
C SER A 48 -15.68 15.96 -2.73
N ASP A 49 -15.76 17.24 -2.43
CA ASP A 49 -14.72 18.25 -2.28
C ASP A 49 -14.52 18.64 -0.79
N ALA A 50 -13.40 19.31 -0.50
CA ALA A 50 -13.17 20.31 0.57
C ALA A 50 -11.71 20.29 1.09
N SER A 51 -11.08 21.46 1.01
CA SER A 51 -9.88 21.95 1.73
C SER A 51 -10.32 22.88 2.87
N GLU A 52 -9.63 23.01 4.00
CA GLU A 52 -8.46 23.89 4.22
C GLU A 52 -7.89 23.69 5.65
N VAL A 53 -6.57 23.84 5.85
CA VAL A 53 -5.97 24.36 7.09
C VAL A 53 -4.58 24.97 6.86
N MET A 54 -4.26 25.97 7.69
CA MET A 54 -3.14 26.92 7.63
C MET A 54 -1.81 26.42 8.24
N GLU A 55 -0.74 27.16 7.88
CA GLU A 55 0.70 26.99 8.08
C GLU A 55 1.25 26.94 9.53
N THR A 56 2.51 26.48 9.63
CA THR A 56 3.34 26.42 10.85
C THR A 56 4.67 27.15 10.66
N ASP A 57 5.11 27.90 11.68
CA ASP A 57 6.42 28.58 11.72
C ASP A 57 7.51 27.75 12.41
N THR A 58 8.73 27.90 11.90
CA THR A 58 9.98 27.25 12.32
C THR A 58 10.85 28.21 13.14
N ILE A 59 11.65 27.70 14.10
CA ILE A 59 12.73 28.46 14.75
C ILE A 59 14.04 27.66 14.76
N THR A 60 15.11 28.32 14.34
CA THR A 60 16.53 27.93 14.26
C THR A 60 17.34 28.67 15.33
N ILE A 61 18.37 28.03 15.94
CA ILE A 61 19.55 28.65 16.60
C ILE A 61 20.66 27.55 16.62
N SER A 62 21.80 27.64 15.94
CA SER A 62 23.00 28.51 16.01
C SER A 62 24.06 28.11 17.07
N ASP A 63 25.31 28.14 16.60
CA ASP A 63 26.53 27.46 17.03
C ASP A 63 27.40 28.12 18.12
N SER A 64 28.37 27.30 18.57
CA SER A 64 29.75 27.59 19.00
C SER A 64 30.03 27.95 20.45
N ASP A 65 30.91 27.17 21.09
CA ASP A 65 32.14 27.75 21.67
C ASP A 65 33.24 26.72 22.00
N THR A 66 34.45 27.28 22.14
CA THR A 66 35.79 26.69 21.99
C THR A 66 36.26 25.82 23.17
N LEU A 67 36.98 24.73 22.88
CA LEU A 67 37.53 23.74 23.83
C LEU A 67 38.92 24.11 24.37
N ILE A 68 39.07 24.14 25.70
CA ILE A 68 40.36 24.15 26.41
C ILE A 68 40.73 22.70 26.75
N VAL A 69 41.87 22.21 26.23
CA VAL A 69 42.38 20.86 26.53
C VAL A 69 43.29 20.91 27.75
N VAL A 70 42.78 20.48 28.90
CA VAL A 70 43.56 20.17 30.10
C VAL A 70 43.87 18.67 30.08
N VAL A 71 45.14 18.30 29.93
CA VAL A 71 45.57 16.90 29.98
C VAL A 71 45.73 16.49 31.44
N GLY A 72 44.70 15.84 32.00
CA GLY A 72 44.76 15.15 33.29
C GLY A 72 45.44 13.78 33.18
N PRO A 73 45.85 13.17 34.32
CA PRO A 73 46.45 11.84 34.33
C PRO A 73 45.46 10.78 33.83
N ALA A 74 45.98 9.75 33.16
CA ALA A 74 45.19 8.70 32.52
C ALA A 74 44.17 8.06 33.47
N GLU A 75 42.90 8.16 33.10
CA GLU A 75 41.78 7.55 33.78
C GLU A 75 41.88 6.01 33.69
N PRO A 76 41.59 5.26 34.77
CA PRO A 76 41.59 3.80 34.71
C PRO A 76 40.56 3.31 33.69
N ALA A 77 40.92 2.26 32.95
CA ALA A 77 40.08 1.68 31.92
C ALA A 77 38.66 1.38 32.45
N PRO A 78 37.60 1.70 31.67
CA PRO A 78 36.24 1.41 32.08
C PRO A 78 36.06 -0.10 32.30
N PRO A 79 35.25 -0.51 33.30
CA PRO A 79 34.97 -1.92 33.52
C PRO A 79 34.38 -2.54 32.25
N VAL A 80 34.88 -3.72 31.89
CA VAL A 80 34.38 -4.50 30.75
C VAL A 80 32.86 -4.69 30.93
N PRO A 81 32.02 -4.35 29.93
CA PRO A 81 30.59 -4.57 30.02
C PRO A 81 30.32 -6.06 30.25
N ILE A 82 29.65 -6.39 31.36
CA ILE A 82 29.14 -7.73 31.59
C ILE A 82 28.13 -8.02 30.48
N PRO A 83 28.20 -9.16 29.78
CA PRO A 83 27.19 -9.55 28.81
C PRO A 83 25.82 -9.55 29.49
N ILE A 84 24.97 -8.60 29.12
CA ILE A 84 23.57 -8.58 29.57
C ILE A 84 22.91 -9.74 28.83
N GLU A 85 22.60 -10.81 29.55
CA GLU A 85 21.80 -11.89 29.01
C GLU A 85 20.46 -11.28 28.53
N PRO A 86 20.03 -11.53 27.27
CA PRO A 86 18.81 -10.91 26.77
C PRO A 86 17.65 -11.30 27.70
N ALA A 87 16.90 -10.29 28.14
CA ALA A 87 15.73 -10.52 28.97
C ALA A 87 14.81 -11.57 28.30
N PRO A 88 14.13 -12.42 29.08
CA PRO A 88 13.17 -13.37 28.54
C PRO A 88 12.16 -12.63 27.66
N VAL A 89 12.11 -12.97 26.38
CA VAL A 89 11.10 -12.45 25.47
C VAL A 89 9.78 -13.06 25.89
N ASP A 90 8.77 -12.23 26.18
CA ASP A 90 7.43 -12.71 26.46
C ASP A 90 6.98 -13.68 25.36
N PRO A 91 6.24 -14.75 25.69
CA PRO A 91 5.77 -15.69 24.68
C PRO A 91 4.95 -14.94 23.61
N PRO A 92 5.10 -15.28 22.33
CA PRO A 92 4.37 -14.62 21.26
C PRO A 92 2.86 -14.68 21.53
N ILE A 93 2.19 -13.53 21.51
CA ILE A 93 0.73 -13.47 21.57
C ILE A 93 0.20 -14.28 20.36
N PRO A 94 -0.68 -15.27 20.54
CA PRO A 94 -1.22 -16.02 19.42
C PRO A 94 -2.04 -15.11 18.49
N PRO A 95 -2.11 -15.40 17.19
CA PRO A 95 -2.94 -14.65 16.25
C PRO A 95 -4.42 -14.84 16.60
N LYS A 96 -5.17 -13.75 16.60
CA LYS A 96 -6.62 -13.72 16.84
C LYS A 96 -7.40 -13.97 15.56
N TYR A 97 -6.88 -13.55 14.41
CA TYR A 97 -7.54 -13.68 13.12
C TYR A 97 -6.66 -14.33 12.06
N MET A 98 -7.32 -14.88 11.04
CA MET A 98 -6.71 -15.19 9.75
C MET A 98 -7.00 -14.04 8.78
N TRP A 99 -5.95 -13.32 8.37
CA TRP A 99 -6.05 -12.21 7.44
C TRP A 99 -5.99 -12.67 5.99
N CYS A 100 -7.11 -12.62 5.29
CA CYS A 100 -7.18 -12.84 3.85
C CYS A 100 -6.75 -11.55 3.13
N LEU A 101 -5.52 -11.53 2.60
CA LEU A 101 -4.92 -10.36 1.96
C LEU A 101 -5.16 -10.41 0.45
N ASP A 102 -5.75 -9.34 -0.07
CA ASP A 102 -6.12 -9.19 -1.47
C ASP A 102 -5.32 -8.05 -2.12
N ASN A 103 -4.38 -8.39 -3.01
CA ASN A 103 -3.67 -7.41 -3.83
C ASN A 103 -4.52 -7.08 -5.07
N GLY A 104 -5.23 -5.95 -5.06
CA GLY A 104 -6.18 -5.58 -6.11
C GLY A 104 -5.61 -5.66 -7.53
N HIS A 105 -6.43 -6.14 -8.47
CA HIS A 105 -6.08 -6.34 -9.89
C HIS A 105 -4.91 -7.32 -10.14
N GLY A 106 -4.50 -7.43 -11.40
CA GLY A 106 -3.43 -8.31 -11.86
C GLY A 106 -2.87 -7.82 -13.20
N GLY A 107 -1.73 -8.37 -13.63
CA GLY A 107 -0.99 -7.88 -14.80
C GLY A 107 -1.79 -7.84 -16.11
N LEU A 108 -2.85 -8.65 -16.23
CA LEU A 108 -3.73 -8.67 -17.41
C LEU A 108 -4.91 -7.68 -17.32
N SER A 109 -5.07 -6.97 -16.21
CA SER A 109 -6.12 -5.95 -16.08
C SER A 109 -5.84 -4.80 -17.04
N ALA A 110 -6.83 -4.38 -17.83
CA ALA A 110 -6.72 -3.21 -18.72
C ALA A 110 -7.11 -1.90 -17.99
N GLY A 111 -6.58 -0.75 -18.42
CA GLY A 111 -7.00 0.59 -17.96
C GLY A 111 -6.59 1.04 -16.54
N LYS A 112 -6.15 0.14 -15.66
CA LYS A 112 -5.63 0.40 -14.30
C LYS A 112 -4.17 0.86 -14.25
N ARG A 113 -3.88 1.97 -14.94
CA ARG A 113 -2.54 2.58 -15.03
C ARG A 113 -2.64 4.09 -15.18
N SER A 114 -1.61 4.83 -14.77
CA SER A 114 -1.49 6.26 -15.05
C SER A 114 -1.25 6.51 -16.55
N PRO A 115 -1.43 7.75 -17.03
CA PRO A 115 -0.70 8.20 -18.22
C PRO A 115 0.81 8.01 -18.05
N ILE A 116 1.54 8.01 -19.16
CA ILE A 116 3.01 8.02 -19.14
C ILE A 116 3.47 9.36 -18.56
N PHE A 117 4.47 9.33 -17.67
CA PHE A 117 5.05 10.54 -17.08
C PHE A 117 5.84 11.35 -18.13
N ASP A 118 6.28 12.55 -17.75
CA ASP A 118 6.96 13.49 -18.66
C ASP A 118 8.29 12.96 -19.23
N ASP A 119 8.88 11.94 -18.60
CA ASP A 119 10.08 11.26 -19.10
C ASP A 119 9.80 10.36 -20.32
N GLY A 120 8.53 10.18 -20.68
CA GLY A 120 8.11 9.39 -21.83
C GLY A 120 8.26 7.88 -21.66
N VAL A 121 8.65 7.40 -20.48
CA VAL A 121 8.93 5.97 -20.24
C VAL A 121 8.31 5.42 -18.96
N THR A 122 8.18 6.23 -17.91
CA THR A 122 7.63 5.78 -16.63
C THR A 122 6.11 5.74 -16.70
N GLN A 123 5.52 4.70 -16.12
CA GLN A 123 4.08 4.54 -15.99
C GLN A 123 3.77 3.82 -14.68
N PHE A 124 2.75 4.29 -13.96
CA PHE A 124 2.29 3.63 -12.75
C PHE A 124 1.27 2.55 -13.11
N PHE A 125 1.46 1.33 -12.58
CA PHE A 125 0.50 0.23 -12.70
C PHE A 125 -0.08 -0.11 -11.34
N GLU A 126 -1.40 -0.12 -11.24
CA GLU A 126 -2.09 -0.32 -9.96
C GLU A 126 -1.77 -1.69 -9.33
N TYR A 127 -1.75 -2.75 -10.15
CA TYR A 127 -1.48 -4.11 -9.67
C TYR A 127 -0.08 -4.26 -9.05
N GLU A 128 0.93 -3.56 -9.59
CA GLU A 128 2.31 -3.58 -9.07
C GLU A 128 2.38 -2.87 -7.72
N PHE A 129 1.69 -1.73 -7.61
CA PHE A 129 1.58 -1.00 -6.36
C PHE A 129 0.85 -1.82 -5.29
N ASN A 130 -0.34 -2.32 -5.60
CA ASN A 130 -1.17 -3.10 -4.66
C ASN A 130 -0.40 -4.32 -4.14
N ARG A 131 0.28 -5.04 -5.03
CA ARG A 131 1.10 -6.21 -4.67
C ARG A 131 2.31 -5.84 -3.82
N ASP A 132 3.03 -4.77 -4.15
CA ASP A 132 4.18 -4.32 -3.36
C ASP A 132 3.76 -3.98 -1.91
N ILE A 133 2.64 -3.29 -1.73
CA ILE A 133 2.10 -3.00 -0.40
C ILE A 133 1.74 -4.29 0.35
N VAL A 134 1.02 -5.22 -0.28
CA VAL A 134 0.64 -6.49 0.36
C VAL A 134 1.87 -7.32 0.73
N VAL A 135 2.90 -7.38 -0.12
CA VAL A 135 4.17 -8.07 0.19
C VAL A 135 4.87 -7.47 1.42
N ARG A 136 4.87 -6.14 1.56
CA ARG A 136 5.43 -5.47 2.74
C ARG A 136 4.61 -5.74 4.00
N ILE A 137 3.28 -5.83 3.88
CA ILE A 137 2.41 -6.21 4.99
C ILE A 137 2.74 -7.64 5.42
N MET A 138 2.76 -8.60 4.48
CA MET A 138 3.07 -10.01 4.75
C MET A 138 4.40 -10.18 5.50
N ALA A 139 5.47 -9.53 5.02
CA ALA A 139 6.77 -9.58 5.68
C ALA A 139 6.73 -9.10 7.15
N GLN A 140 5.96 -8.04 7.44
CA GLN A 140 5.79 -7.56 8.81
C GLN A 140 4.90 -8.51 9.64
N LEU A 141 3.86 -9.09 9.05
CA LEU A 141 3.00 -10.05 9.76
C LEU A 141 3.76 -11.35 10.10
N ASP A 142 4.68 -11.79 9.26
CA ASP A 142 5.61 -12.90 9.54
C ASP A 142 6.45 -12.60 10.79
N ASP A 143 7.08 -11.42 10.84
CA ASP A 143 7.90 -10.97 11.98
C ASP A 143 7.08 -10.85 13.29
N LEU A 144 5.78 -10.57 13.17
CA LEU A 144 4.85 -10.42 14.29
C LEU A 144 4.13 -11.73 14.69
N GLY A 145 4.32 -12.81 13.93
CA GLY A 145 3.61 -14.07 14.13
C GLY A 145 2.09 -13.94 13.97
N ILE A 146 1.63 -13.07 13.06
CA ILE A 146 0.21 -12.86 12.74
C ILE A 146 -0.15 -13.71 11.51
N SER A 147 -1.23 -14.49 11.60
CA SER A 147 -1.65 -15.37 10.51
C SER A 147 -2.31 -14.62 9.36
N TYR A 148 -1.87 -14.91 8.14
CA TYR A 148 -2.44 -14.39 6.91
C TYR A 148 -2.44 -15.43 5.78
N GLU A 149 -3.19 -15.15 4.72
CA GLU A 149 -3.21 -15.87 3.45
C GLU A 149 -3.13 -14.85 2.31
N ASP A 150 -2.16 -14.99 1.40
CA ASP A 150 -2.15 -14.25 0.13
C ASP A 150 -3.18 -14.87 -0.81
N LEU A 151 -4.26 -14.15 -1.06
CA LEU A 151 -5.32 -14.66 -1.93
C LEU A 151 -4.89 -14.72 -3.38
N MET A 152 -3.91 -13.92 -3.81
CA MET A 152 -3.57 -13.74 -5.22
C MET A 152 -2.04 -13.74 -5.45
N PRO A 153 -1.35 -14.88 -5.23
CA PRO A 153 0.12 -14.95 -5.32
C PRO A 153 0.70 -14.95 -6.75
N ASP A 154 -0.07 -15.36 -7.78
CA ASP A 154 0.41 -15.38 -9.17
C ASP A 154 0.32 -13.98 -9.82
N VAL A 155 1.47 -13.45 -10.26
CA VAL A 155 1.56 -12.10 -10.84
C VAL A 155 1.18 -12.07 -12.33
N ALA A 156 1.58 -13.09 -13.10
CA ALA A 156 1.69 -12.99 -14.56
C ALA A 156 0.39 -13.28 -15.31
N ASN A 157 -0.51 -14.09 -14.73
CA ASN A 157 -1.69 -14.60 -15.43
C ASN A 157 -3.02 -14.16 -14.81
N GLN A 158 -3.01 -13.11 -13.99
CA GLN A 158 -4.21 -12.65 -13.28
C GLN A 158 -4.76 -11.34 -13.87
N GLY A 159 -6.08 -11.29 -13.97
CA GLY A 159 -6.83 -10.09 -14.31
C GLY A 159 -7.49 -9.46 -13.08
N ASN A 160 -8.76 -9.08 -13.22
CA ASN A 160 -9.54 -8.54 -12.09
C ASN A 160 -10.14 -9.64 -11.20
N ASP A 161 -10.37 -10.84 -11.75
CA ASP A 161 -10.72 -12.13 -11.11
C ASP A 161 -11.47 -12.06 -9.76
N LEU A 162 -12.49 -11.21 -9.69
CA LEU A 162 -13.21 -10.89 -8.45
C LEU A 162 -13.84 -12.13 -7.80
N GLU A 163 -14.36 -13.05 -8.61
CA GLU A 163 -14.97 -14.28 -8.12
C GLU A 163 -13.95 -15.21 -7.48
N GLU A 164 -12.74 -15.32 -8.06
CA GLU A 164 -11.68 -16.18 -7.53
C GLU A 164 -11.13 -15.63 -6.21
N ARG A 165 -10.93 -14.31 -6.10
CA ARG A 165 -10.54 -13.65 -4.83
C ARG A 165 -11.51 -13.98 -3.70
N VAL A 166 -12.80 -13.79 -3.96
CA VAL A 166 -13.87 -14.09 -3.01
C VAL A 166 -13.94 -15.59 -2.69
N LYS A 167 -13.82 -16.44 -3.71
CA LYS A 167 -13.85 -17.89 -3.56
C LYS A 167 -12.71 -18.37 -2.67
N ARG A 168 -11.47 -17.92 -2.91
CA ARG A 168 -10.30 -18.24 -2.07
C ARG A 168 -10.51 -17.80 -0.63
N ALA A 169 -10.94 -16.55 -0.41
CA ALA A 169 -11.22 -16.05 0.93
C ALA A 169 -12.30 -16.85 1.66
N ASN A 170 -13.40 -17.17 0.97
CA ASN A 170 -14.53 -17.90 1.54
C ASN A 170 -14.20 -19.37 1.80
N GLN A 171 -13.47 -20.02 0.90
CA GLN A 171 -13.12 -21.45 0.97
C GLN A 171 -11.88 -21.74 1.83
N LEU A 172 -11.09 -20.73 2.21
CA LEU A 172 -9.96 -20.89 3.12
C LEU A 172 -10.40 -21.56 4.43
N VAL A 173 -9.82 -22.74 4.69
CA VAL A 173 -10.06 -23.55 5.89
C VAL A 173 -9.06 -23.16 6.96
N THR A 174 -9.57 -22.68 8.10
CA THR A 174 -8.76 -22.26 9.25
C THR A 174 -9.61 -22.36 10.51
N ASN A 175 -8.95 -22.51 11.67
CA ASN A 175 -9.59 -22.46 12.99
C ASN A 175 -9.72 -21.02 13.53
N LEU A 176 -9.10 -20.03 12.87
CA LEU A 176 -9.20 -18.62 13.25
C LEU A 176 -10.36 -17.93 12.54
N PRO A 177 -11.07 -16.99 13.19
CA PRO A 177 -12.02 -16.13 12.48
C PRO A 177 -11.31 -15.33 11.38
N LYS A 178 -11.92 -15.25 10.20
CA LYS A 178 -11.33 -14.56 9.05
C LYS A 178 -11.58 -13.05 9.08
N ARG A 179 -10.66 -12.29 8.49
CA ARG A 179 -10.76 -10.86 8.17
C ARG A 179 -10.25 -10.65 6.75
N PHE A 180 -10.95 -9.86 5.95
CA PHE A 180 -10.56 -9.59 4.57
C PHE A 180 -10.06 -8.16 4.43
N LEU A 181 -8.88 -8.00 3.83
CA LEU A 181 -8.26 -6.71 3.51
C LEU A 181 -7.91 -6.69 2.02
N SER A 182 -8.52 -5.78 1.28
CA SER A 182 -8.19 -5.50 -0.13
C SER A 182 -7.46 -4.18 -0.26
N VAL A 183 -6.32 -4.19 -0.94
CA VAL A 183 -5.44 -3.03 -1.12
C VAL A 183 -5.50 -2.58 -2.57
N HIS A 184 -5.85 -1.31 -2.76
CA HIS A 184 -6.04 -0.65 -4.05
C HIS A 184 -5.38 0.73 -4.11
N CYS A 185 -5.36 1.29 -5.32
CA CYS A 185 -5.08 2.70 -5.57
C CYS A 185 -6.12 3.23 -6.58
N ASN A 186 -6.72 4.36 -6.26
CA ASN A 186 -7.89 4.86 -6.95
C ASN A 186 -7.54 5.50 -8.30
N ALA A 187 -8.56 5.74 -9.10
CA ALA A 187 -8.51 6.68 -10.22
C ALA A 187 -9.71 7.61 -10.19
N GLY A 188 -9.45 8.88 -10.42
CA GLY A 188 -10.49 9.89 -10.53
C GLY A 188 -10.96 10.08 -11.97
N PRO A 189 -12.03 10.87 -12.16
CA PRO A 189 -12.49 11.22 -13.50
C PRO A 189 -11.44 12.06 -14.23
N ALA A 190 -10.93 11.54 -15.35
CA ALA A 190 -9.94 12.21 -16.19
C ALA A 190 -10.45 12.36 -17.63
N PRO A 191 -10.46 13.59 -18.20
CA PRO A 191 -10.78 13.78 -19.61
C PRO A 191 -9.81 12.98 -20.51
N SER A 192 -10.36 12.19 -21.43
CA SER A 192 -9.61 11.43 -22.44
C SER A 192 -8.53 10.49 -21.88
N GLY A 193 -8.68 10.01 -20.63
CA GLY A 193 -7.72 9.12 -19.98
C GLY A 193 -6.40 9.80 -19.55
N GLY A 194 -6.38 11.14 -19.47
CA GLY A 194 -5.23 11.92 -19.03
C GLY A 194 -5.05 11.99 -17.52
N TRP A 195 -4.34 13.02 -17.07
CA TRP A 195 -4.17 13.31 -15.64
C TRP A 195 -5.41 14.02 -15.07
N THR A 196 -5.78 13.68 -13.85
CA THR A 196 -6.80 14.39 -13.07
C THR A 196 -6.24 15.71 -12.51
N PRO A 197 -7.10 16.67 -12.12
CA PRO A 197 -6.68 17.84 -11.36
C PRO A 197 -6.05 17.46 -10.02
N ASP A 198 -5.15 18.31 -9.52
CA ASP A 198 -4.44 18.07 -8.26
C ASP A 198 -5.36 17.89 -7.04
N SER A 199 -6.56 18.46 -7.06
CA SER A 199 -7.58 18.31 -6.01
C SER A 199 -8.13 16.88 -5.86
N VAL A 200 -7.98 16.05 -6.90
CA VAL A 200 -8.38 14.65 -6.90
C VAL A 200 -7.24 13.81 -6.33
N ASN A 201 -7.13 13.83 -5.01
CA ASN A 201 -6.11 13.11 -4.26
C ASN A 201 -6.65 12.64 -2.90
N GLY A 202 -5.82 11.91 -2.17
CA GLY A 202 -6.07 11.43 -0.80
C GLY A 202 -6.36 9.94 -0.69
N ILE A 203 -6.66 9.49 0.52
CA ILE A 203 -6.92 8.08 0.87
C ILE A 203 -8.39 7.95 1.31
N GLU A 204 -9.03 6.86 0.89
CA GLU A 204 -10.35 6.45 1.37
C GLU A 204 -10.40 4.96 1.71
N SER A 205 -11.27 4.59 2.64
CA SER A 205 -11.47 3.20 3.05
C SER A 205 -12.94 2.81 2.91
N TRP A 206 -13.17 1.70 2.24
CA TRP A 206 -14.49 1.19 1.89
C TRP A 206 -14.89 0.00 2.75
N TYR A 207 -16.18 -0.06 3.06
CA TYR A 207 -16.81 -1.20 3.72
C TYR A 207 -18.16 -1.54 3.07
N TYR A 208 -18.65 -2.77 3.27
CA TYR A 208 -19.96 -3.14 2.76
C TYR A 208 -21.09 -2.49 3.56
N TYR A 209 -22.07 -1.92 2.86
CA TYR A 209 -23.23 -1.29 3.48
C TYR A 209 -23.94 -2.24 4.46
N GLY A 210 -24.22 -1.74 5.68
CA GLY A 210 -24.84 -2.51 6.76
C GLY A 210 -23.87 -3.37 7.58
N SER A 211 -22.58 -3.47 7.20
CA SER A 211 -21.58 -4.18 8.00
C SER A 211 -21.01 -3.29 9.12
N ALA A 212 -21.51 -3.46 10.35
CA ALA A 212 -21.01 -2.72 11.51
C ALA A 212 -19.52 -3.01 11.78
N VAL A 213 -19.11 -4.29 11.70
CA VAL A 213 -17.71 -4.70 11.90
C VAL A 213 -16.82 -4.22 10.75
N GLY A 214 -17.31 -4.29 9.51
CA GLY A 214 -16.59 -3.75 8.35
C GLY A 214 -16.37 -2.24 8.47
N LYS A 215 -17.39 -1.49 8.93
CA LYS A 215 -17.27 -0.06 9.20
C LYS A 215 -16.22 0.24 10.27
N GLN A 216 -16.21 -0.53 11.36
CA GLN A 216 -15.20 -0.38 12.43
C GLN A 216 -13.78 -0.65 11.89
N MET A 217 -13.60 -1.73 11.12
CA MET A 217 -12.31 -2.02 10.48
C MET A 217 -11.88 -0.86 9.57
N ALA A 218 -12.74 -0.44 8.64
CA ALA A 218 -12.45 0.67 7.73
C ALA A 218 -12.08 1.96 8.49
N SER A 219 -12.75 2.27 9.60
CA SER A 219 -12.40 3.40 10.47
C SER A 219 -10.98 3.32 11.03
N ILE A 220 -10.55 2.13 11.47
CA ILE A 220 -9.22 1.92 12.04
C ILE A 220 -8.15 2.02 10.95
N PHE A 221 -8.37 1.37 9.79
CA PHE A 221 -7.46 1.48 8.65
C PHE A 221 -7.31 2.93 8.17
N GLN A 222 -8.42 3.65 7.98
CA GLN A 222 -8.41 5.05 7.59
C GLN A 222 -7.59 5.89 8.57
N GLN A 223 -7.87 5.80 9.87
CA GLN A 223 -7.16 6.58 10.88
C GLN A 223 -5.64 6.33 10.84
N LYS A 224 -5.21 5.06 10.73
CA LYS A 224 -3.80 4.71 10.69
C LYS A 224 -3.13 5.19 9.40
N LEU A 225 -3.81 5.04 8.26
CA LEU A 225 -3.31 5.49 6.96
C LEU A 225 -3.08 7.00 6.96
N ILE A 226 -4.05 7.78 7.42
CA ILE A 226 -3.92 9.25 7.48
C ILE A 226 -2.82 9.66 8.45
N ALA A 227 -2.77 9.10 9.66
CA ALA A 227 -1.76 9.43 10.65
C ALA A 227 -0.32 9.14 10.18
N LYS A 228 -0.12 8.02 9.47
CA LYS A 228 1.22 7.59 9.03
C LYS A 228 1.68 8.30 7.76
N THR A 229 0.77 8.57 6.83
CA THR A 229 1.11 9.11 5.51
C THR A 229 1.01 10.63 5.44
N GLY A 230 0.15 11.25 6.23
CA GLY A 230 -0.17 12.68 6.12
C GLY A 230 -0.95 13.03 4.85
N MET A 231 -1.43 12.05 4.08
CA MET A 231 -2.22 12.30 2.87
C MET A 231 -3.62 12.83 3.22
N LYS A 232 -4.26 13.49 2.25
CA LYS A 232 -5.63 14.01 2.40
C LYS A 232 -6.58 12.89 2.83
N ASP A 233 -7.34 13.15 3.89
CA ASP A 233 -8.39 12.26 4.38
C ASP A 233 -9.68 12.44 3.56
N ARG A 234 -10.10 11.40 2.84
CA ARG A 234 -11.36 11.35 2.10
C ARG A 234 -12.46 10.57 2.84
N GLY A 235 -12.14 10.07 4.02
CA GLY A 235 -13.03 9.40 4.95
C GLY A 235 -13.43 7.98 4.52
N LEU A 236 -14.48 7.50 5.19
CA LEU A 236 -15.05 6.19 4.93
C LEU A 236 -16.09 6.26 3.82
N LYS A 237 -16.12 5.23 2.99
CA LYS A 237 -17.04 5.10 1.86
C LYS A 237 -17.83 3.80 1.97
N THR A 238 -19.06 3.83 1.48
CA THR A 238 -19.94 2.66 1.38
C THR A 238 -21.01 2.96 0.34
N SER A 239 -21.45 1.92 -0.38
CA SER A 239 -22.56 2.04 -1.33
C SER A 239 -23.49 0.83 -1.22
N GLN A 240 -24.79 1.08 -1.13
CA GLN A 240 -25.81 0.02 -1.18
C GLN A 240 -26.17 -0.33 -2.63
N SER A 241 -26.18 0.67 -3.52
CA SER A 241 -26.54 0.53 -4.94
C SER A 241 -25.41 -0.01 -5.81
N SER A 242 -24.17 0.38 -5.49
CA SER A 242 -22.96 0.01 -6.23
C SER A 242 -21.86 -0.52 -5.30
N PRO A 243 -22.11 -1.55 -4.47
CA PRO A 243 -21.08 -2.10 -3.59
C PRO A 243 -19.98 -2.80 -4.40
N PHE A 244 -18.73 -2.66 -3.94
CA PHE A 244 -17.64 -3.48 -4.46
C PHE A 244 -17.94 -4.97 -4.28
N TYR A 245 -17.71 -5.75 -5.33
CA TYR A 245 -18.02 -7.18 -5.36
C TYR A 245 -17.35 -7.94 -4.20
N VAL A 246 -16.05 -7.70 -3.98
CA VAL A 246 -15.29 -8.36 -2.92
C VAL A 246 -15.88 -8.07 -1.55
N LEU A 247 -16.21 -6.82 -1.24
CA LEU A 247 -16.84 -6.44 0.03
C LEU A 247 -18.23 -7.07 0.23
N LYS A 248 -19.01 -7.20 -0.86
CA LYS A 248 -20.36 -7.76 -0.82
C LYS A 248 -20.39 -9.29 -0.70
N LYS A 249 -19.43 -9.97 -1.32
CA LYS A 249 -19.49 -11.42 -1.55
C LYS A 249 -18.57 -12.23 -0.64
N THR A 250 -17.65 -11.59 0.06
CA THR A 250 -16.94 -12.20 1.18
C THR A 250 -17.88 -12.48 2.36
N THR A 251 -17.70 -13.61 3.02
CA THR A 251 -18.53 -14.07 4.16
C THR A 251 -18.00 -13.62 5.52
N MET A 252 -16.85 -12.95 5.54
CA MET A 252 -16.20 -12.40 6.73
C MET A 252 -16.19 -10.86 6.68
N PRO A 253 -15.95 -10.17 7.81
CA PRO A 253 -15.74 -8.72 7.81
C PRO A 253 -14.62 -8.31 6.85
N ALA A 254 -14.90 -7.30 6.03
CA ALA A 254 -14.09 -6.89 4.90
C ALA A 254 -13.89 -5.39 4.87
N VAL A 255 -12.68 -4.97 4.48
CA VAL A 255 -12.31 -3.58 4.18
C VAL A 255 -11.54 -3.55 2.86
N LEU A 256 -11.73 -2.47 2.10
CA LEU A 256 -10.93 -2.15 0.91
C LEU A 256 -10.31 -0.77 1.11
N THR A 257 -8.99 -0.62 0.92
CA THR A 257 -8.30 0.66 1.06
C THR A 257 -7.87 1.18 -0.31
N GLU A 258 -8.21 2.44 -0.59
CA GLU A 258 -7.77 3.17 -1.77
C GLU A 258 -6.66 4.14 -1.34
N ASN A 259 -5.41 3.80 -1.64
CA ASN A 259 -4.24 4.41 -1.00
C ASN A 259 -3.66 5.61 -1.76
N GLY A 260 -4.51 6.31 -2.49
CA GLY A 260 -4.14 7.42 -3.38
C GLY A 260 -4.79 7.32 -4.74
N PHE A 261 -4.46 8.22 -5.66
CA PHE A 261 -5.00 8.29 -7.02
C PHE A 261 -3.87 8.15 -8.03
N TYR A 262 -3.84 7.04 -8.77
CA TYR A 262 -2.75 6.77 -9.73
C TYR A 262 -2.80 7.66 -10.97
N ASN A 263 -3.96 8.25 -11.28
CA ASN A 263 -4.11 9.18 -12.39
C ASN A 263 -4.10 10.65 -11.93
N ASN A 264 -3.71 10.93 -10.69
CA ASN A 264 -3.25 12.25 -10.26
C ASN A 264 -1.72 12.29 -10.38
N LYS A 265 -1.16 13.22 -11.17
CA LYS A 265 0.27 13.21 -11.52
C LYS A 265 1.19 13.34 -10.30
N ASN A 266 0.90 14.32 -9.45
CA ASN A 266 1.70 14.59 -8.26
C ASN A 266 1.58 13.45 -7.24
N GLN A 267 0.37 12.91 -7.04
CA GLN A 267 0.19 11.78 -6.13
C GLN A 267 0.84 10.51 -6.68
N ALA A 268 0.75 10.23 -7.98
CA ALA A 268 1.42 9.09 -8.60
C ALA A 268 2.96 9.18 -8.45
N LEU A 269 3.56 10.37 -8.56
CA LEU A 269 4.98 10.60 -8.27
C LEU A 269 5.36 10.30 -6.82
N GLU A 270 4.47 10.57 -5.86
CA GLU A 270 4.70 10.17 -4.46
C GLU A 270 4.56 8.65 -4.29
N LEU A 271 3.54 8.03 -4.90
CA LEU A 271 3.22 6.61 -4.74
C LEU A 271 4.24 5.66 -5.38
N VAL A 272 5.08 6.14 -6.31
CA VAL A 272 6.22 5.34 -6.82
C VAL A 272 7.40 5.30 -5.83
N LYS A 273 7.44 6.18 -4.82
CA LYS A 273 8.55 6.20 -3.86
C LYS A 273 8.43 5.05 -2.87
N ASP A 274 9.51 4.28 -2.73
CA ASP A 274 9.62 3.17 -1.79
C ASP A 274 9.24 3.57 -0.35
N SER A 275 9.69 4.74 0.10
CA SER A 275 9.37 5.26 1.44
C SER A 275 7.88 5.52 1.65
N VAL A 276 7.16 5.94 0.62
CA VAL A 276 5.70 6.19 0.70
C VAL A 276 4.97 4.86 0.75
N ARG A 277 5.36 3.90 -0.09
CA ARG A 277 4.80 2.54 -0.07
C ARG A 277 5.04 1.86 1.27
N GLN A 278 6.22 2.01 1.86
CA GLN A 278 6.51 1.49 3.18
C GLN A 278 5.61 2.12 4.26
N LYS A 279 5.42 3.45 4.26
CA LYS A 279 4.50 4.11 5.19
C LYS A 279 3.07 3.57 5.07
N ILE A 280 2.59 3.32 3.86
CA ILE A 280 1.26 2.75 3.63
C ILE A 280 1.18 1.32 4.19
N ALA A 281 2.19 0.48 3.95
CA ALA A 281 2.24 -0.88 4.50
C ALA A 281 2.28 -0.87 6.05
N ASP A 282 3.13 -0.03 6.64
CA ASP A 282 3.23 0.13 8.09
C ASP A 282 1.88 0.55 8.71
N ALA A 283 1.15 1.47 8.06
CA ALA A 283 -0.17 1.89 8.52
C ALA A 283 -1.20 0.76 8.51
N HIS A 284 -1.17 -0.11 7.49
CA HIS A 284 -2.02 -1.30 7.45
C HIS A 284 -1.68 -2.26 8.59
N VAL A 285 -0.38 -2.49 8.85
CA VAL A 285 0.07 -3.36 9.95
C VAL A 285 -0.33 -2.77 11.31
N GLU A 286 -0.20 -1.46 11.52
CA GLU A 286 -0.69 -0.81 12.74
C GLU A 286 -2.21 -0.97 12.92
N ALA A 287 -2.99 -0.93 11.85
CA ALA A 287 -4.43 -1.17 11.91
C ALA A 287 -4.76 -2.63 12.25
N ILE A 288 -4.00 -3.57 11.65
CA ILE A 288 -4.09 -5.00 11.97
C ILE A 288 -3.77 -5.25 13.44
N LEU A 289 -2.71 -4.67 13.99
CA LEU A 289 -2.33 -4.80 15.40
C LEU A 289 -3.45 -4.35 16.34
N VAL A 290 -4.08 -3.20 16.08
CA VAL A 290 -5.21 -2.72 16.87
C VAL A 290 -6.37 -3.73 16.85
N LEU A 291 -6.65 -4.35 15.72
CA LEU A 291 -7.73 -5.33 15.57
C LEU A 291 -7.39 -6.67 16.25
N GLU A 292 -6.13 -7.10 16.15
CA GLU A 292 -5.55 -8.22 16.89
C GLU A 292 -5.60 -7.99 18.41
N GLY A 293 -5.65 -6.74 18.87
CA GLY A 293 -5.64 -6.36 20.28
C GLY A 293 -4.21 -6.27 20.85
N ARG A 294 -3.28 -5.82 20.02
CA ARG A 294 -1.85 -5.63 20.34
C ARG A 294 -1.48 -4.15 20.33
#